data_AF-A0A7Y9EE82-F1
#
_entry.id   AF-A0A7Y9EE82-F1
#
_cell.length_a   1.000
_cell.length_b   1.000
_cell.length_c   1.000
_cell.angle_alpha   90.00
_cell.angle_beta   90.00
_cell.angle_gamma   90.00
#
_symmetry.space_group_name_H-M   'P 1'
#
loop_
_entity.id
_entity.type
_entity.pdbx_description
1 polymer ?
#
loop_
_entity_poly.entity_id
_entity_poly.type
_entity_poly.pdbx_seq_one_letter_code
_entity_poly.pdbx_strand_id
1 'polypeptide(L)'
;MHHMEAGYEADHGDSFLHGTAYVSFQELATRVSHRNTGKASGDPVCEQMMTRIAADENLHMIFYRNLMAAALEAAPNETLRAVTDVVTTFQMPGHSIDGFLRKSVVIANAGIYDLRLHHDDVLVPVLRKWGVFDRTDLTGDGEKAREELAEFLEHLDAAATKFETRREERRARQAARKG
;
A
#
# COMPACT_ATOMS: atom_id res chain seq x y z
N MET A 1 -2.87 25.56 -2.74
CA MET A 1 -1.67 25.98 -1.98
C MET A 1 -1.69 25.49 -0.56
N HIS A 2 -2.85 25.43 0.13
CA HIS A 2 -2.96 24.95 1.51
C HIS A 2 -2.21 23.63 1.83
N HIS A 3 -2.26 22.61 0.95
CA HIS A 3 -1.49 21.37 1.18
C HIS A 3 0.04 21.54 1.08
N MET A 4 0.52 22.46 0.25
CA MET A 4 1.94 22.79 0.17
C MET A 4 2.39 23.61 1.39
N GLU A 5 1.49 24.44 1.95
CA GLU A 5 1.74 25.28 3.12
C GLU A 5 1.68 24.49 4.44
N ALA A 6 0.80 23.48 4.50
CA ALA A 6 0.65 22.60 5.66
C ALA A 6 1.83 21.63 5.83
N GLY A 7 2.56 21.33 4.74
CA GLY A 7 3.65 20.35 4.75
C GLY A 7 3.16 18.92 4.92
N TYR A 8 4.10 18.02 5.24
CA TYR A 8 3.84 16.63 5.57
C TYR A 8 4.61 16.28 6.83
N GLU A 9 3.91 15.76 7.83
CA GLU A 9 4.50 15.15 9.02
C GLU A 9 4.30 13.64 8.90
N ALA A 10 5.38 12.89 9.05
CA ALA A 10 5.34 11.45 8.93
C ALA A 10 4.64 10.85 10.15
N ASP A 11 3.44 10.26 9.96
CA ASP A 11 2.72 9.53 11.02
C ASP A 11 3.55 8.38 11.62
N HIS A 12 4.55 7.91 10.89
CA HIS A 12 5.46 6.84 11.28
C HIS A 12 6.71 7.33 12.06
N GLY A 13 6.78 8.63 12.37
CA GLY A 13 7.86 9.25 13.14
C GLY A 13 9.19 9.38 12.40
N ASP A 14 10.23 9.81 13.12
CA ASP A 14 11.57 10.11 12.57
C ASP A 14 12.52 8.89 12.52
N SER A 15 12.01 7.71 12.88
CA SER A 15 12.81 6.48 12.88
C SER A 15 13.16 6.07 11.45
N PHE A 16 14.44 5.82 11.20
CA PHE A 16 14.93 5.35 9.90
C PHE A 16 14.22 4.07 9.44
N LEU A 17 13.98 3.11 10.34
CA LEU A 17 13.33 1.84 10.00
C LEU A 17 11.87 2.06 9.61
N HIS A 18 11.14 2.89 10.34
CA HIS A 18 9.75 3.23 10.03
C HIS A 18 9.63 4.00 8.71
N GLY A 19 10.49 5.00 8.49
CA GLY A 19 10.54 5.74 7.24
C GLY A 19 10.84 4.85 6.04
N THR A 20 11.85 3.99 6.15
CA THR A 20 12.26 3.06 5.09
C THR A 20 11.20 1.99 4.83
N ALA A 21 10.54 1.47 5.88
CA ALA A 21 9.42 0.56 5.76
C ALA A 21 8.24 1.25 5.04
N TYR A 22 7.90 2.48 5.42
CA TYR A 22 6.82 3.26 4.81
C TYR A 22 7.03 3.43 3.31
N VAL A 23 8.20 3.92 2.88
CA VAL A 23 8.49 4.12 1.46
C VAL A 23 8.60 2.80 0.69
N SER A 24 8.98 1.69 1.33
CA SER A 24 8.99 0.37 0.67
C SER A 24 7.59 -0.05 0.17
N PHE A 25 6.55 0.23 0.95
CA PHE A 25 5.17 -0.04 0.55
C PHE A 25 4.57 1.08 -0.29
N GLN A 26 4.85 2.33 0.06
CA GLN A 26 4.28 3.49 -0.62
C GLN A 26 4.72 3.56 -2.08
N GLU A 27 5.97 3.25 -2.41
CA GLU A 27 6.48 3.26 -3.79
C GLU A 27 5.84 2.15 -4.64
N LEU A 28 5.58 0.98 -4.05
CA LEU A 28 4.83 -0.07 -4.75
C LEU A 28 3.36 0.32 -4.96
N ALA A 29 2.75 0.96 -3.96
CA ALA A 29 1.38 1.46 -4.06
C ALA A 29 1.24 2.52 -5.15
N THR A 30 2.17 3.49 -5.25
CA THR A 30 2.16 4.50 -6.31
C THR A 30 2.40 3.86 -7.67
N ARG A 31 3.34 2.92 -7.79
CA ARG A 31 3.51 2.14 -9.04
C ARG A 31 2.20 1.51 -9.53
N VAL A 32 1.48 0.82 -8.64
CA VAL A 32 0.19 0.17 -8.97
C VAL A 32 -0.83 1.23 -9.40
N SER A 33 -0.96 2.30 -8.62
CA SER A 33 -1.91 3.40 -8.88
C SER A 33 -1.62 4.12 -10.21
N HIS A 34 -0.36 4.45 -10.51
CA HIS A 34 0.04 5.10 -11.76
C HIS A 34 -0.26 4.21 -12.97
N ARG A 35 0.15 2.93 -12.92
CA ARG A 35 -0.14 1.97 -14.00
C ARG A 35 -1.64 1.84 -14.26
N ASN A 36 -2.45 1.74 -13.22
CA ASN A 36 -3.90 1.60 -13.37
C ASN A 36 -4.55 2.91 -13.83
N THR A 37 -4.05 4.07 -13.38
CA THR A 37 -4.51 5.40 -13.84
C THR A 37 -4.25 5.57 -15.34
N GLY A 38 -3.07 5.19 -15.82
CA GLY A 38 -2.74 5.23 -17.25
C GLY A 38 -3.76 4.46 -18.09
N LYS A 39 -4.06 3.21 -17.70
CA LYS A 39 -5.07 2.38 -18.37
C LYS A 39 -6.48 2.96 -18.30
N ALA A 40 -6.88 3.45 -17.12
CA ALA A 40 -8.20 4.00 -16.88
C ALA A 40 -8.45 5.30 -17.66
N SER A 41 -7.39 6.00 -18.07
CA SER A 41 -7.50 7.26 -18.82
C SER A 41 -8.11 7.10 -20.22
N GLY A 42 -7.91 5.95 -20.87
CA GLY A 42 -8.28 5.74 -22.27
C GLY A 42 -7.48 6.60 -23.29
N ASP A 43 -6.44 7.30 -22.83
CA ASP A 43 -5.58 8.16 -23.65
C ASP A 43 -4.18 7.53 -23.79
N PRO A 44 -3.75 7.18 -25.01
CA PRO A 44 -2.43 6.60 -25.25
C PRO A 44 -1.26 7.45 -24.75
N VAL A 45 -1.37 8.79 -24.75
CA VAL A 45 -0.31 9.67 -24.27
C VAL A 45 -0.23 9.63 -22.75
N CYS A 46 -1.38 9.68 -22.08
CA CYS A 46 -1.46 9.53 -20.63
C CYS A 46 -0.93 8.16 -20.17
N GLU A 47 -1.31 7.07 -20.85
CA GLU A 47 -0.82 5.73 -20.54
C GLU A 47 0.71 5.61 -20.67
N GLN A 48 1.30 6.22 -21.70
CA GLN A 48 2.76 6.27 -21.86
C GLN A 48 3.44 7.06 -20.74
N MET A 49 2.90 8.23 -20.37
CA MET A 49 3.45 9.04 -19.28
C MET A 49 3.40 8.29 -17.95
N MET A 50 2.24 7.72 -17.60
CA MET A 50 2.05 6.99 -16.35
C MET A 50 2.91 5.72 -16.28
N THR A 51 3.17 5.08 -17.42
CA THR A 51 4.08 3.93 -17.51
C THR A 51 5.52 4.31 -17.17
N ARG A 52 5.98 5.50 -17.59
CA ARG A 52 7.33 6.00 -17.23
C ARG A 52 7.43 6.28 -15.75
N ILE A 53 6.45 6.98 -15.18
CA ILE A 53 6.40 7.25 -13.74
C ILE A 53 6.40 5.94 -12.96
N ALA A 54 5.53 4.98 -13.32
CA ALA A 54 5.48 3.68 -12.66
C ALA A 54 6.77 2.87 -12.79
N ALA A 55 7.59 3.11 -13.82
CA ALA A 55 8.91 2.49 -13.95
C ALA A 55 9.90 3.07 -12.94
N ASP A 56 9.87 4.37 -12.69
CA ASP A 56 10.69 5.03 -11.67
C ASP A 56 10.31 4.55 -10.27
N GLU A 57 9.01 4.53 -9.94
CA GLU A 57 8.52 4.04 -8.64
C GLU A 57 8.92 2.56 -8.41
N ASN A 58 9.01 1.77 -9.48
CA ASN A 58 9.49 0.39 -9.37
C ASN A 58 10.98 0.31 -8.97
N LEU A 59 11.81 1.23 -9.47
CA LEU A 59 13.22 1.29 -9.09
C LEU A 59 13.37 1.74 -7.63
N HIS A 60 12.61 2.76 -7.20
CA HIS A 60 12.56 3.21 -5.82
C HIS A 60 12.14 2.09 -4.86
N MET A 61 11.03 1.41 -5.20
CA MET A 61 10.53 0.27 -4.44
C MET A 61 11.58 -0.82 -4.30
N ILE A 62 12.27 -1.20 -5.38
CA ILE A 62 13.33 -2.22 -5.33
C ILE A 62 14.47 -1.79 -4.40
N PHE A 63 14.88 -0.53 -4.45
CA PHE A 63 15.92 0.02 -3.59
C PHE A 63 15.54 -0.10 -2.11
N TYR A 64 14.39 0.46 -1.71
CA TYR A 64 13.98 0.46 -0.30
C TYR A 64 13.66 -0.94 0.21
N ARG A 65 13.03 -1.78 -0.61
CA ARG A 65 12.78 -3.19 -0.25
C ARG A 65 14.07 -3.97 0.00
N ASN A 66 15.11 -3.75 -0.80
CA ASN A 66 16.40 -4.40 -0.59
C ASN A 66 17.12 -3.85 0.65
N LEU A 67 16.98 -2.55 0.93
CA LEU A 67 17.50 -1.93 2.15
C LEU A 67 16.84 -2.52 3.41
N MET A 68 15.51 -2.68 3.40
CA MET A 68 14.78 -3.35 4.49
C MET A 68 15.14 -4.83 4.63
N ALA A 69 15.44 -5.52 3.52
CA ALA A 69 15.93 -6.89 3.60
C ALA A 69 17.27 -6.96 4.35
N ALA A 70 18.20 -6.03 4.07
CA ALA A 70 19.45 -5.94 4.82
C ALA A 70 19.23 -5.56 6.30
N ALA A 71 18.25 -4.70 6.59
CA ALA A 71 17.88 -4.36 7.96
C ALA A 71 17.31 -5.56 8.73
N LEU A 72 16.49 -6.41 8.09
CA LEU A 72 15.99 -7.65 8.69
C LEU A 72 17.12 -8.63 9.04
N GLU A 73 18.19 -8.69 8.25
CA GLU A 73 19.36 -9.51 8.59
C GLU A 73 20.19 -8.93 9.75
N ALA A 74 20.21 -7.59 9.90
CA ALA A 74 21.00 -6.92 10.92
C ALA A 74 20.29 -6.81 12.28
N ALA A 75 18.98 -6.54 12.27
CA ALA A 75 18.14 -6.29 13.43
C ALA A 75 16.71 -6.79 13.16
N PRO A 76 16.48 -8.13 13.17
CA PRO A 76 15.23 -8.72 12.69
C PRO A 76 14.01 -8.29 13.51
N ASN A 77 14.14 -8.19 14.83
CA ASN A 77 13.03 -7.87 15.73
C ASN A 77 12.58 -6.41 15.57
N GLU A 78 13.53 -5.48 15.64
CA GLU A 78 13.28 -4.04 15.50
C GLU A 78 12.77 -3.71 14.10
N THR A 79 13.32 -4.36 13.08
CA THR A 79 12.91 -4.15 11.69
C THR A 79 11.49 -4.67 11.46
N LEU A 80 11.15 -5.86 11.97
CA LEU A 80 9.79 -6.38 11.82
C LEU A 80 8.78 -5.55 12.63
N ARG A 81 9.14 -5.08 13.82
CA ARG A 81 8.32 -4.13 14.58
C ARG A 81 7.98 -2.90 13.75
N ALA A 82 8.99 -2.25 13.16
CA ALA A 82 8.77 -1.08 12.31
C ALA A 82 7.88 -1.38 11.09
N VAL A 83 8.05 -2.54 10.45
CA VAL A 83 7.20 -3.00 9.36
C VAL A 83 5.75 -3.16 9.82
N THR A 84 5.51 -3.83 10.94
CA THR A 84 4.17 -4.05 11.48
C THR A 84 3.48 -2.73 11.83
N ASP A 85 4.17 -1.83 12.51
CA ASP A 85 3.62 -0.52 12.87
C ASP A 85 3.21 0.28 11.62
N VAL A 86 4.07 0.30 10.61
CA VAL A 86 3.80 0.99 9.34
C VAL A 86 2.65 0.35 8.58
N VAL A 87 2.59 -0.98 8.48
CA VAL A 87 1.53 -1.67 7.72
C VAL A 87 0.17 -1.47 8.38
N THR A 88 0.11 -1.57 9.71
CA THR A 88 -1.14 -1.46 10.47
C THR A 88 -1.71 -0.04 10.50
N THR A 89 -0.86 0.97 10.31
CA THR A 89 -1.24 2.38 10.33
C THR A 89 -1.14 3.08 8.98
N PHE A 90 -0.81 2.36 7.91
CA PHE A 90 -0.46 2.92 6.61
C PHE A 90 -1.49 3.93 6.08
N GLN A 91 -1.03 5.16 5.82
CA GLN A 91 -1.81 6.20 5.14
C GLN A 91 -1.10 6.66 3.86
N MET A 92 -1.89 6.90 2.81
CA MET A 92 -1.38 7.58 1.61
C MET A 92 -0.96 9.01 1.97
N PRO A 93 0.16 9.55 1.46
CA PRO A 93 0.67 10.86 1.89
C PRO A 93 -0.30 12.02 1.61
N GLY A 94 -1.21 11.84 0.65
CA GLY A 94 -2.27 12.80 0.35
C GLY A 94 -3.53 12.66 1.22
N HIS A 95 -3.52 11.89 2.31
CA HIS A 95 -4.73 11.62 3.11
C HIS A 95 -5.33 12.86 3.76
N SER A 96 -4.52 13.90 3.99
CA SER A 96 -4.92 15.20 4.53
C SER A 96 -5.51 16.14 3.48
N ILE A 97 -5.62 15.71 2.22
CA ILE A 97 -6.18 16.54 1.14
C ILE A 97 -7.68 16.80 1.35
N ASP A 98 -8.14 18.01 1.06
CA ASP A 98 -9.56 18.35 1.16
C ASP A 98 -10.42 17.41 0.29
N GLY A 99 -11.38 16.75 0.94
CA GLY A 99 -12.24 15.76 0.31
C GLY A 99 -11.53 14.47 -0.09
N PHE A 100 -10.38 14.15 0.50
CA PHE A 100 -9.62 12.92 0.21
C PHE A 100 -10.49 11.67 0.28
N LEU A 101 -11.30 11.49 1.33
CA LEU A 101 -12.19 10.33 1.46
C LEU A 101 -13.15 10.18 0.27
N ARG A 102 -13.67 11.29 -0.26
CA ARG A 102 -14.53 11.25 -1.45
C ARG A 102 -13.73 10.86 -2.68
N LYS A 103 -12.52 11.39 -2.85
CA LYS A 103 -11.62 11.08 -3.96
C LYS A 103 -11.17 9.62 -3.92
N SER A 104 -10.79 9.10 -2.75
CA SER A 104 -10.35 7.71 -2.58
C SER A 104 -11.47 6.72 -2.94
N VAL A 105 -12.72 7.00 -2.56
CA VAL A 105 -13.88 6.19 -2.97
C VAL A 105 -14.06 6.19 -4.50
N VAL A 106 -13.84 7.33 -5.18
CA VAL A 106 -13.91 7.39 -6.65
C VAL A 106 -12.80 6.56 -7.29
N ILE A 107 -11.57 6.70 -6.80
CA ILE A 107 -10.39 5.93 -7.24
C ILE A 107 -10.62 4.42 -7.08
N ALA A 108 -11.11 3.99 -5.93
CA ALA A 108 -11.41 2.59 -5.64
C ALA A 108 -12.54 2.02 -6.53
N ASN A 109 -13.59 2.82 -6.77
CA ASN A 109 -14.68 2.39 -7.65
C ASN A 109 -14.27 2.31 -9.13
N ALA A 110 -13.30 3.13 -9.54
CA ALA A 110 -12.66 3.08 -10.85
C ALA A 110 -11.69 1.90 -11.00
N GLY A 111 -11.36 1.19 -9.92
CA GLY A 111 -10.40 0.08 -9.93
C GLY A 111 -8.95 0.55 -10.07
N ILE A 112 -8.65 1.81 -9.72
CA ILE A 112 -7.30 2.37 -9.80
C ILE A 112 -6.48 1.92 -8.59
N TYR A 113 -7.04 2.07 -7.39
CA TYR A 113 -6.43 1.64 -6.14
C TYR A 113 -7.52 1.43 -5.07
N ASP A 114 -7.56 0.24 -4.49
CA ASP A 114 -8.51 -0.15 -3.44
C ASP A 114 -7.83 -1.09 -2.42
N LEU A 115 -8.58 -1.53 -1.40
CA LEU A 115 -8.06 -2.39 -0.34
C LEU A 115 -7.55 -3.74 -0.86
N ARG A 116 -8.23 -4.30 -1.87
CA ARG A 116 -7.83 -5.58 -2.48
C ARG A 116 -6.48 -5.43 -3.17
N LEU A 117 -6.33 -4.39 -3.99
CA LEU A 117 -5.06 -4.07 -4.64
C LEU A 117 -3.95 -3.77 -3.62
N HIS A 118 -4.24 -3.04 -2.55
CA HIS A 118 -3.26 -2.78 -1.50
C HIS A 118 -2.80 -4.07 -0.82
N HIS A 119 -3.72 -4.97 -0.50
CA HIS A 119 -3.38 -6.25 0.10
C HIS A 119 -2.55 -7.13 -0.85
N ASP A 120 -3.10 -7.44 -2.03
CA ASP A 120 -2.58 -8.48 -2.92
C ASP A 120 -1.36 -8.01 -3.74
N ASP A 121 -1.35 -6.76 -4.18
CA ASP A 121 -0.32 -6.22 -5.10
C ASP A 121 0.75 -5.38 -4.38
N VAL A 122 0.51 -4.98 -3.13
CA VAL A 122 1.45 -4.15 -2.35
C VAL A 122 2.00 -4.89 -1.13
N LEU A 123 1.15 -5.22 -0.16
CA LEU A 123 1.61 -5.76 1.13
C LEU A 123 2.16 -7.20 0.98
N VAL A 124 1.34 -8.11 0.47
CA VAL A 124 1.68 -9.54 0.38
C VAL A 124 2.97 -9.78 -0.43
N PRO A 125 3.21 -9.16 -1.60
CA PRO A 125 4.42 -9.40 -2.38
C PRO A 125 5.69 -8.91 -1.68
N VAL A 126 5.63 -7.78 -0.98
CA VAL A 126 6.78 -7.22 -0.24
C VAL A 126 7.10 -8.09 0.97
N LEU A 127 6.09 -8.45 1.76
CA LEU A 127 6.26 -9.32 2.93
C LEU A 127 6.75 -10.72 2.55
N ARG A 128 6.24 -11.27 1.45
CA ARG A 128 6.72 -12.54 0.88
C ARG A 128 8.18 -12.42 0.44
N LYS A 129 8.58 -11.31 -0.18
CA LYS A 129 9.97 -11.10 -0.62
C LYS A 129 10.94 -11.06 0.56
N TRP A 130 10.50 -10.57 1.71
CA TRP A 130 11.26 -10.59 2.96
C TRP A 130 11.14 -11.90 3.75
N GLY A 131 10.27 -12.82 3.33
CA GLY A 131 10.05 -14.11 3.99
C GLY A 131 9.53 -13.99 5.41
N VAL A 132 8.82 -12.91 5.75
CA VAL A 132 8.46 -12.54 7.14
C VAL A 132 7.84 -13.70 7.93
N PHE A 133 6.93 -14.45 7.31
CA PHE A 133 6.23 -15.55 7.97
C PHE A 133 7.03 -16.85 8.05
N ASP A 134 8.14 -16.95 7.30
CA ASP A 134 9.03 -18.12 7.29
C ASP A 134 10.31 -17.88 8.10
N ARG A 135 10.50 -16.67 8.65
CA ARG A 135 11.67 -16.32 9.47
C ARG A 135 11.69 -17.13 10.76
N THR A 136 12.88 -17.57 11.16
CA THR A 136 13.11 -18.36 12.39
C THR A 136 14.03 -17.66 13.38
N ASP A 137 14.41 -16.41 13.09
CA ASP A 137 15.35 -15.59 13.84
C ASP A 137 14.67 -14.45 14.63
N LEU A 138 13.33 -14.49 14.71
CA LEU A 138 12.52 -13.57 15.49
C LEU A 138 12.37 -14.08 16.93
N THR A 139 12.34 -13.14 17.87
CA THR A 139 12.19 -13.41 19.30
C THR A 139 11.45 -12.26 19.99
N GLY A 140 10.77 -12.54 21.09
CA GLY A 140 10.16 -11.51 21.93
C GLY A 140 9.23 -10.59 21.14
N ASP A 141 9.57 -9.31 21.06
CA ASP A 141 8.74 -8.31 20.35
C ASP A 141 8.65 -8.56 18.84
N GLY A 142 9.67 -9.16 18.22
CA GLY A 142 9.61 -9.51 16.79
C GLY A 142 8.58 -10.59 16.49
N GLU A 143 8.44 -11.58 17.36
CA GLU A 143 7.39 -12.61 17.23
C GLU A 143 5.99 -12.01 17.40
N LYS A 144 5.83 -11.17 18.42
CA LYS A 144 4.59 -10.42 18.63
C LYS A 144 4.25 -9.55 17.42
N ALA A 145 5.24 -8.90 16.80
CA ALA A 145 5.05 -8.08 15.60
C ALA A 145 4.54 -8.91 14.42
N ARG A 146 5.04 -10.14 14.29
CA ARG A 146 4.61 -11.08 13.26
C ARG A 146 3.15 -11.51 13.44
N GLU A 147 2.75 -11.81 14.68
CA GLU A 147 1.38 -12.19 15.02
C GLU A 147 0.40 -11.05 14.72
N GLU A 148 0.70 -9.83 15.18
CA GLU A 148 -0.11 -8.64 14.91
C GLU A 148 -0.23 -8.35 13.41
N LEU A 149 0.87 -8.52 12.66
CA LEU A 149 0.87 -8.35 11.22
C LEU A 149 0.01 -9.40 10.51
N ALA A 150 0.08 -10.66 10.94
CA ALA A 150 -0.75 -11.74 10.39
C ALA A 150 -2.24 -11.44 10.62
N GLU A 151 -2.61 -11.10 11.85
CA GLU A 151 -3.98 -10.74 12.22
C GLU A 151 -4.48 -9.54 11.41
N PHE A 152 -3.64 -8.51 11.21
CA PHE A 152 -4.00 -7.36 10.39
C PHE A 152 -4.27 -7.73 8.92
N LEU A 153 -3.42 -8.58 8.32
CA LEU A 153 -3.60 -9.02 6.94
C LEU A 153 -4.89 -9.83 6.76
N GLU A 154 -5.24 -10.71 7.70
CA GLU A 154 -6.51 -11.44 7.68
C GLU A 154 -7.72 -10.50 7.73
N HIS A 155 -7.69 -9.51 8.62
CA HIS A 155 -8.73 -8.49 8.70
C HIS A 155 -8.84 -7.64 7.42
N LEU A 156 -7.69 -7.27 6.85
CA LEU A 156 -7.64 -6.50 5.61
C LEU A 156 -8.20 -7.30 4.42
N ASP A 157 -7.88 -8.59 4.32
CA ASP A 157 -8.43 -9.48 3.29
C ASP A 157 -9.95 -9.62 3.41
N ALA A 158 -10.47 -9.80 4.63
CA ALA A 158 -11.90 -9.86 4.88
C ALA A 158 -12.61 -8.53 4.50
N ALA A 159 -11.99 -7.40 4.84
CA ALA A 159 -12.49 -6.07 4.49
C ALA A 159 -12.49 -5.84 2.97
N ALA A 160 -11.41 -6.23 2.28
CA ALA A 160 -11.28 -6.18 0.84
C ALA A 160 -12.35 -7.03 0.14
N THR A 161 -12.52 -8.28 0.55
CA THR A 161 -13.58 -9.18 0.03
C THR A 161 -14.96 -8.56 0.14
N LYS A 162 -15.29 -8.03 1.33
CA LYS A 162 -16.59 -7.37 1.57
C LYS A 162 -16.78 -6.14 0.68
N PHE A 163 -15.73 -5.37 0.44
CA PHE A 163 -15.77 -4.20 -0.46
C PHE A 163 -16.04 -4.62 -1.90
N GLU A 164 -15.36 -5.66 -2.39
CA GLU A 164 -15.53 -6.18 -3.75
C GLU A 164 -16.95 -6.70 -3.99
N THR A 165 -17.47 -7.54 -3.09
CA THR A 165 -18.84 -8.05 -3.17
C THR A 165 -19.84 -6.90 -3.26
N ARG A 166 -19.72 -5.87 -2.42
CA ARG A 166 -20.60 -4.69 -2.45
C ARG A 166 -20.46 -3.89 -3.75
N ARG A 167 -19.25 -3.78 -4.30
CA ARG A 167 -19.00 -3.09 -5.58
C ARG A 167 -19.69 -3.82 -6.73
N GLU A 168 -19.60 -5.14 -6.76
CA GLU A 168 -20.24 -6.00 -7.76
C GLU A 168 -21.76 -5.96 -7.67
N GLU A 169 -22.33 -6.11 -6.47
CA GLU A 169 -23.78 -5.98 -6.23
C GLU A 169 -24.31 -4.64 -6.75
N ARG A 170 -23.58 -3.54 -6.48
CA ARG A 170 -23.97 -2.21 -6.96
C ARG A 170 -23.91 -2.12 -8.48
N ARG A 171 -22.88 -2.68 -9.12
CA ARG A 171 -22.77 -2.73 -10.60
C ARG A 171 -23.91 -3.55 -11.20
N ALA A 172 -24.25 -4.70 -10.63
CA ALA A 172 -25.37 -5.54 -11.06
C ALA A 172 -26.72 -4.80 -10.95
N ARG A 173 -26.98 -4.13 -9.82
CA ARG A 173 -28.19 -3.31 -9.63
C ARG A 173 -28.30 -2.16 -10.62
N GLN A 174 -27.18 -1.54 -10.99
CA GLN A 174 -27.16 -0.45 -11.97
C GLN A 174 -27.40 -0.97 -13.39
N ALA A 175 -26.84 -2.13 -13.75
CA ALA A 175 -27.09 -2.78 -15.03
C ALA A 175 -28.57 -3.17 -15.19
N ALA A 176 -29.17 -3.76 -14.14
CA ALA A 176 -30.58 -4.16 -14.13
C ALA A 176 -31.58 -2.99 -14.18
N ARG A 177 -31.15 -1.76 -13.92
CA ARG A 177 -31.97 -0.54 -14.07
C ARG A 177 -31.85 0.10 -15.46
N LYS A 178 -30.83 -0.28 -16.24
CA LYS A 178 -30.53 0.28 -17.56
C LYS A 178 -30.97 -0.63 -18.71
N GLY A 179 -31.14 -1.93 -18.46
CA GLY A 179 -31.80 -2.87 -19.36
C GLY A 179 -33.30 -2.94 -19.06
#